data_AF-A0A6G0Q1S8-F1
#
_entry.id   AF-A0A6G0Q1S8-F1
#
_cell.length_a   1.000
_cell.length_b   1.000
_cell.length_c   1.000
_cell.angle_alpha   90.00
_cell.angle_beta   90.00
_cell.angle_gamma   90.00
#
_symmetry.space_group_name_H-M   'P 1'
#
loop_
_entity.id
_entity.type
_entity.pdbx_description
1 polymer ?
#
loop_
_entity_poly.entity_id
_entity_poly.type
_entity_poly.pdbx_seq_one_letter_code
_entity_poly.pdbx_strand_id
1 'polypeptide(L)'
;MDVTAESHLLQFGLHTIVGRIEAKWTDINLPLGSNAVFDIETRVGVTLFYLTHEGSYQVAGSFFGASKAQAIAHVDQVVAILNSCYLESTVR
;
A
#
# COMPACT_ATOMS: atom_id res chain seq x y z
N MET A 1 11.66 0.45 -26.07
CA MET A 1 10.87 1.02 -24.97
C MET A 1 11.88 1.51 -23.94
N ASP A 2 11.84 2.79 -23.59
CA ASP A 2 12.81 3.41 -22.69
C ASP A 2 12.46 3.05 -21.24
N VAL A 3 13.24 2.14 -20.65
CA VAL A 3 13.04 1.61 -19.29
C VAL A 3 13.11 2.72 -18.23
N THR A 4 13.75 3.85 -18.55
CA THR A 4 13.90 4.99 -17.64
C THR A 4 12.63 5.84 -17.56
N ALA A 5 11.83 5.89 -18.64
CA ALA A 5 10.54 6.59 -18.63
C ALA A 5 9.45 5.79 -17.90
N GLU A 6 9.45 4.46 -18.06
CA GLU A 6 8.54 3.55 -17.35
C GLU A 6 8.78 3.56 -15.83
N SER A 7 10.04 3.54 -15.40
CA SER A 7 10.42 3.61 -13.98
C SER A 7 10.02 4.93 -13.33
N HIS A 8 10.16 6.07 -14.03
CA HIS A 8 9.70 7.37 -13.51
C HIS A 8 8.18 7.49 -13.41
N LEU A 9 7.42 6.94 -14.37
CA LEU A 9 5.95 6.94 -14.33
C LEU A 9 5.41 6.04 -13.21
N LEU A 10 6.04 4.88 -12.97
CA LEU A 10 5.73 4.00 -11.85
C LEU A 10 6.02 4.68 -10.50
N GLN A 11 7.15 5.39 -10.40
CA GLN A 11 7.52 6.12 -9.19
C GLN A 11 6.55 7.29 -8.90
N PHE A 12 6.20 8.09 -9.91
CA PHE A 12 5.23 9.18 -9.76
C PHE A 12 3.82 8.69 -9.38
N GLY A 13 3.38 7.57 -9.98
CA GLY A 13 2.13 6.91 -9.64
C GLY A 13 2.09 6.45 -8.18
N LEU A 14 3.18 5.86 -7.69
CA LEU A 14 3.30 5.40 -6.31
C LEU A 14 3.17 6.55 -5.32
N HIS A 15 3.91 7.65 -5.49
CA HIS A 15 3.82 8.82 -4.60
C HIS A 15 2.41 9.40 -4.54
N THR A 16 1.69 9.43 -5.67
CA THR A 16 0.30 9.91 -5.72
C THR A 16 -0.64 9.00 -4.93
N ILE A 17 -0.47 7.68 -5.05
CA ILE A 17 -1.28 6.71 -4.31
C ILE A 17 -0.99 6.81 -2.82
N VAL A 18 0.29 6.87 -2.44
CA VAL A 18 0.72 7.02 -1.04
C VAL A 18 0.10 8.28 -0.42
N GLY A 19 0.24 9.45 -1.05
CA GLY A 19 -0.32 10.69 -0.50
C GLY A 19 -1.84 10.65 -0.31
N ARG A 20 -2.58 9.97 -1.20
CA ARG A 20 -4.03 9.79 -1.05
C ARG A 20 -4.38 8.85 0.10
N ILE A 21 -3.59 7.80 0.31
CA ILE A 21 -3.76 6.85 1.41
C ILE A 21 -3.42 7.51 2.74
N GLU A 22 -2.31 8.26 2.79
CA GLU A 22 -1.90 9.03 3.97
C GLU A 22 -3.00 10.00 4.41
N ALA A 23 -3.59 10.73 3.47
CA ALA A 23 -4.66 11.69 3.76
C ALA A 23 -5.91 11.07 4.39
N LYS A 24 -6.12 9.75 4.23
CA LYS A 24 -7.26 9.00 4.75
C LYS A 24 -6.89 8.01 5.84
N TRP A 25 -5.61 7.94 6.21
CA TRP A 25 -5.11 6.86 7.05
C TRP A 25 -5.83 6.81 8.39
N THR A 26 -5.92 7.95 9.07
CA THR A 26 -6.51 8.05 10.42
C THR A 26 -8.03 7.97 10.43
N ASP A 27 -8.69 8.04 9.28
CA ASP A 27 -10.13 7.85 9.17
C ASP A 27 -10.52 6.38 9.37
N ILE A 28 -9.59 5.47 9.03
CA ILE A 28 -9.84 4.01 8.97
C ILE A 28 -8.93 3.24 9.92
N ASN A 29 -7.65 3.62 9.98
CA ASN A 29 -6.61 2.91 10.71
C ASN A 29 -6.13 3.74 11.91
N LEU A 30 -5.57 3.04 12.90
CA LEU A 30 -4.87 3.71 14.00
C LEU A 30 -3.61 4.44 13.48
N PRO A 31 -3.26 5.60 14.07
CA PRO A 31 -2.00 6.27 13.77
C PRO A 31 -0.82 5.32 13.94
N LEU A 32 0.13 5.40 13.01
CA LEU A 32 1.40 4.69 13.19
C LEU A 32 2.17 5.31 14.35
N GLY A 33 2.75 4.48 15.20
CA GLY A 33 3.63 4.97 16.27
C GLY A 33 4.84 5.70 15.67
N SER A 34 5.38 6.68 16.40
CA SER A 34 6.55 7.46 15.95
C SER A 34 7.79 6.62 15.63
N ASN A 35 7.86 5.40 16.17
CA ASN A 35 8.95 4.44 15.95
C ASN A 35 8.51 3.25 15.08
N ALA A 36 7.45 3.42 14.28
CA ALA A 36 7.00 2.38 13.37
C ALA A 36 8.11 2.06 12.36
N VAL A 37 8.54 0.80 12.34
CA VAL A 37 9.56 0.30 11.41
C VAL A 37 9.09 0.37 9.95
N PHE A 38 7.77 0.28 9.73
CA PHE A 38 7.15 0.32 8.41
C PHE A 38 6.13 1.45 8.36
N ASP A 39 6.46 2.47 7.57
CA ASP A 39 5.64 3.64 7.27
C ASP A 39 4.50 3.30 6.29
N ILE A 40 3.71 4.31 5.92
CA ILE A 40 2.57 4.13 5.01
C ILE A 40 3.06 3.77 3.60
N GLU A 41 4.14 4.40 3.11
CA GLU A 41 4.73 4.08 1.81
C GLU A 41 5.10 2.61 1.68
N THR A 42 5.77 2.03 2.69
CA THR A 42 6.14 0.61 2.67
C THR A 42 4.92 -0.30 2.65
N ARG A 43 3.88 0.03 3.42
CA ARG A 43 2.63 -0.75 3.46
C ARG A 43 1.91 -0.71 2.11
N VAL A 44 1.89 0.44 1.47
CA VAL A 44 1.35 0.62 0.11
C VAL A 44 2.19 -0.18 -0.89
N GLY A 45 3.52 -0.11 -0.80
CA GLY A 45 4.43 -0.89 -1.64
C GLY A 45 4.18 -2.40 -1.55
N VAL A 46 4.10 -2.95 -0.33
CA VAL A 46 3.75 -4.37 -0.10
C VAL A 46 2.42 -4.72 -0.74
N THR A 47 1.41 -3.84 -0.60
CA THR A 47 0.07 -4.09 -1.11
C THR A 47 0.01 -4.07 -2.63
N LEU A 48 0.60 -3.06 -3.26
CA LEU A 48 0.66 -2.98 -4.72
C LEU A 48 1.46 -4.13 -5.31
N PHE A 49 2.57 -4.53 -4.69
CA PHE A 49 3.33 -5.70 -5.10
C PHE A 49 2.46 -6.97 -5.04
N TYR A 50 1.77 -7.21 -3.92
CA TYR A 50 0.87 -8.35 -3.76
C TYR A 50 -0.27 -8.38 -4.80
N LEU A 51 -0.82 -7.23 -5.17
CA LEU A 51 -1.93 -7.14 -6.14
C LEU A 51 -1.48 -7.26 -7.61
N THR A 52 -0.21 -6.95 -7.91
CA THR A 52 0.29 -6.87 -9.30
C THR A 52 1.20 -8.03 -9.69
N HIS A 53 1.70 -8.78 -8.72
CA HIS A 53 2.57 -9.94 -8.96
C HIS A 53 1.88 -11.20 -8.47
N GLU A 54 1.94 -12.26 -9.29
CA GLU A 54 1.52 -13.58 -8.84
C GLU A 54 2.45 -14.04 -7.71
N GLY A 55 1.91 -14.19 -6.51
CA GLY A 55 2.72 -14.46 -5.33
C GLY A 55 1.89 -14.54 -4.05
N SER A 56 2.55 -14.95 -2.97
CA SER A 56 1.93 -14.99 -1.63
C SER A 56 2.31 -13.74 -0.84
N TYR A 57 1.58 -13.47 0.24
CA TYR A 57 1.96 -12.48 1.26
C TYR A 57 3.40 -12.63 1.76
N GLN A 58 3.94 -13.86 1.80
CA GLN A 58 5.34 -14.07 2.21
C GLN A 58 6.31 -13.45 1.20
N VAL A 59 6.04 -13.58 -0.10
CA VAL A 59 6.91 -13.04 -1.15
C VAL A 59 6.88 -11.51 -1.11
N ALA A 60 5.69 -10.92 -1.06
CA ALA A 60 5.51 -9.47 -0.95
C ALA A 60 6.19 -8.94 0.32
N GLY A 61 5.93 -9.55 1.48
CA GLY A 61 6.58 -9.15 2.73
C GLY A 61 8.11 -9.21 2.64
N SER A 62 8.66 -10.31 2.15
CA SER A 62 10.12 -10.50 2.07
C SER A 62 10.79 -9.46 1.17
N PHE A 63 10.14 -9.05 0.08
CA PHE A 63 10.65 -8.02 -0.82
C PHE A 63 10.83 -6.66 -0.10
N PHE A 64 9.96 -6.35 0.85
CA PHE A 64 9.99 -5.10 1.64
C PHE A 64 10.54 -5.30 3.06
N GLY A 65 11.17 -6.44 3.37
CA GLY A 65 11.74 -6.71 4.69
C GLY A 65 10.72 -6.97 5.81
N ALA A 66 9.45 -7.23 5.47
CA ALA A 66 8.37 -7.56 6.39
C ALA A 66 8.15 -9.08 6.48
N SER A 67 7.74 -9.56 7.66
CA SER A 67 7.23 -10.92 7.81
C SER A 67 5.90 -11.11 7.07
N LYS A 68 5.50 -12.35 6.79
CA LYS A 68 4.18 -12.65 6.21
C LYS A 68 3.02 -12.07 7.03
N ALA A 69 3.09 -12.13 8.36
CA ALA A 69 2.04 -11.60 9.22
C ALA A 69 1.93 -10.08 9.10
N GLN A 70 3.07 -9.39 9.02
CA GLN A 70 3.10 -7.95 8.76
C GLN A 70 2.56 -7.63 7.35
N ALA A 71 2.95 -8.40 6.34
CA ALA A 71 2.45 -8.21 4.98
C ALA A 71 0.92 -8.35 4.89
N ILE A 72 0.33 -9.36 5.54
CA ILE A 72 -1.13 -9.50 5.63
C ILE A 72 -1.74 -8.25 6.26
N ALA A 73 -1.24 -7.82 7.42
CA ALA A 73 -1.77 -6.64 8.10
C ALA A 73 -1.62 -5.36 7.26
N HIS A 74 -0.54 -5.21 6.50
CA HIS A 74 -0.32 -4.07 5.61
C HIS A 74 -1.33 -4.06 4.46
N VAL A 75 -1.57 -5.22 3.83
CA VAL A 75 -2.58 -5.36 2.78
C VAL A 75 -3.97 -5.05 3.33
N ASP A 76 -4.35 -5.60 4.48
CA ASP A 76 -5.67 -5.37 5.07
C ASP A 76 -5.92 -3.88 5.34
N GLN A 77 -4.92 -3.18 5.93
CA GLN A 77 -5.03 -1.75 6.23
C GLN A 77 -5.16 -0.87 4.99
N VAL A 78 -4.39 -1.16 3.94
CA VAL A 78 -4.42 -0.40 2.69
C VAL A 78 -5.70 -0.70 1.92
N VAL A 79 -6.11 -1.97 1.83
CA VAL A 79 -7.36 -2.37 1.16
C VAL A 79 -8.58 -1.78 1.86
N ALA A 80 -8.59 -1.68 3.19
CA ALA A 80 -9.67 -1.01 3.92
C ALA A 80 -9.84 0.46 3.49
N ILE A 81 -8.74 1.20 3.31
CA ILE A 81 -8.77 2.58 2.80
C ILE A 81 -9.23 2.62 1.34
N LEU A 82 -8.74 1.71 0.49
CA LEU A 82 -9.19 1.64 -0.90
C LEU A 82 -10.70 1.37 -0.98
N ASN A 83 -11.21 0.46 -0.15
CA ASN A 83 -12.64 0.17 -0.05
C ASN A 83 -13.45 1.39 0.37
N SER A 84 -13.02 2.16 1.38
CA SER A 84 -13.73 3.38 1.77
C SER A 84 -13.71 4.47 0.68
N CYS A 85 -12.66 4.50 -0.16
CA CYS A 85 -12.58 5.45 -1.28
C CYS A 85 -13.50 5.12 -2.44
N TYR A 86 -13.74 3.84 -2.73
CA TYR A 86 -14.37 3.41 -3.98
C TYR A 86 -15.72 2.70 -3.79
N LEU A 87 -15.97 2.06 -2.64
CA LEU A 87 -17.19 1.28 -2.41
C LEU A 87 -18.29 2.07 -1.67
N GLU A 88 -17.96 3.09 -0.88
CA GLU A 88 -18.97 3.93 -0.21
C GLU A 88 -19.75 4.84 -1.18
N SER A 89 -19.29 4.97 -2.43
CA SER A 89 -19.98 5.70 -3.50
C SER A 89 -21.20 4.96 -4.09
N THR A 90 -21.42 3.68 -3.76
CA THR A 90 -22.45 2.84 -4.39
C THR A 90 -23.77 2.78 -3.59
N VAL A 91 -23.84 3.39 -2.40
CA VAL A 91 -25.08 3.47 -1.60
C VAL A 91 -25.48 4.93 -1.42
N ARG A 92 -26.09 5.51 -2.46
CA ARG A 92 -27.03 6.63 -2.35
C ARG A 92 -28.14 6.49 -3.35
#